data_AF-A0A2V6MP04-F1
#
_entry.id   AF-A0A2V6MP04-F1
#
_cell.length_a   1.000
_cell.length_b   1.000
_cell.length_c   1.000
_cell.angle_alpha   90.00
_cell.angle_beta   90.00
_cell.angle_gamma   90.00
#
_symmetry.space_group_name_H-M   'P 1'
#
loop_
_entity.id
_entity.type
_entity.pdbx_description
1 polymer ?
#
loop_
_entity_poly.entity_id
_entity_poly.type
_entity_poly.pdbx_seq_one_letter_code
_entity_poly.pdbx_strand_id
1 'polypeptide(L)'
;MAAGTLGFADFFAQHNEHRILFPRLIFYGLGRLTHWNIRAELFVIWFLALVCLFNIWQMTWRSGWKNSIRSFWILFSSSVLLFSPLNHDNFLWGFQIGFLLPLACVTACIWVATYVRHPLNFVFSIILCTICTFSIASGLTGWLLTTPPLEAGASATNIVQEMVGHLDSHILV
;
A
#
# COMPACT_ATOMS: atom_id res chain seq x y z
N MET A 1 -16.56 14.80 27.87
CA MET A 1 -17.65 13.84 28.14
C MET A 1 -18.31 13.56 26.79
N ALA A 2 -18.12 12.38 26.21
CA ALA A 2 -18.69 12.07 24.90
C ALA A 2 -20.19 11.77 25.08
N ALA A 3 -21.06 12.63 24.58
CA ALA A 3 -22.46 12.32 24.39
C ALA A 3 -22.51 11.07 23.49
N GLY A 4 -23.18 10.00 23.95
CA GLY A 4 -23.11 8.64 23.37
C GLY A 4 -23.67 8.46 21.96
N THR A 5 -23.54 9.46 21.09
CA THR A 5 -23.95 9.47 19.69
C THR A 5 -22.70 9.45 18.82
N LEU A 6 -22.12 8.26 18.60
CA LEU A 6 -21.10 8.07 17.57
C LEU A 6 -21.77 8.26 16.20
N GLY A 7 -21.58 9.42 15.58
CA GLY A 7 -22.05 9.69 14.23
C GLY A 7 -21.01 9.32 13.17
N PHE A 8 -21.44 9.02 11.94
CA PHE A 8 -20.51 8.89 10.79
C PHE A 8 -19.66 10.15 10.58
N ALA A 9 -20.17 11.32 10.99
CA ALA A 9 -19.46 12.59 10.94
C ALA A 9 -18.21 12.62 11.86
N ASP A 10 -18.22 11.91 12.99
CA ASP A 10 -17.07 11.86 13.91
C ASP A 10 -15.89 11.09 13.32
N PHE A 11 -16.18 10.09 12.48
CA PHE A 11 -15.15 9.37 11.72
C PHE A 11 -14.52 10.26 10.63
N PHE A 12 -15.29 11.20 10.05
CA PHE A 12 -14.84 12.12 9.00
C PHE A 12 -14.30 13.46 9.54
N ALA A 13 -14.33 13.66 10.85
CA ALA A 13 -13.88 14.87 11.52
C ALA A 13 -12.37 15.08 11.36
N GLN A 14 -11.98 16.31 11.02
CA GLN A 14 -10.60 16.74 10.80
C GLN A 14 -9.76 16.52 12.08
N HIS A 15 -8.57 15.95 11.93
CA HIS A 15 -7.62 15.71 13.01
C HIS A 15 -6.24 16.18 12.58
N ASN A 16 -5.74 17.26 13.20
CA ASN A 16 -4.43 17.84 12.91
C ASN A 16 -4.15 18.01 11.41
N GLU A 17 -5.09 18.60 10.67
CA GLU A 17 -5.03 18.85 9.21
C GLU A 17 -5.34 17.65 8.29
N HIS A 18 -5.44 16.43 8.82
CA HIS A 18 -5.74 15.23 8.04
C HIS A 18 -7.11 14.62 8.38
N ARG A 19 -7.74 13.97 7.40
CA ARG A 19 -8.96 13.15 7.61
C ARG A 19 -8.58 11.68 7.73
N ILE A 20 -8.43 11.22 8.97
CA ILE A 20 -7.93 9.88 9.33
C ILE A 20 -9.04 8.82 9.42
N LEU A 21 -9.85 8.70 8.36
CA LEU A 21 -11.01 7.81 8.33
C LEU A 21 -10.65 6.34 8.46
N PHE A 22 -9.75 5.85 7.62
CA PHE A 22 -9.38 4.43 7.61
C PHE A 22 -8.65 4.00 8.88
N PRO A 23 -7.67 4.77 9.40
CA PRO A 23 -7.06 4.46 10.69
C PRO A 23 -8.12 4.36 11.80
N ARG A 24 -9.01 5.34 11.92
CA ARG A 24 -10.09 5.33 12.94
C ARG A 24 -11.04 4.14 12.79
N LEU A 25 -11.38 3.76 11.56
CA LEU A 25 -12.25 2.62 11.30
C LEU A 25 -11.57 1.29 11.68
N ILE A 26 -10.28 1.14 11.37
CA ILE A 26 -9.49 -0.04 11.75
C ILE A 26 -9.40 -0.15 13.27
N PHE A 27 -9.09 0.95 13.95
CA PHE A 27 -9.07 1.00 15.41
C PHE A 27 -10.41 0.65 16.05
N TYR A 28 -11.49 1.26 15.56
CA TYR A 28 -12.83 1.00 16.07
C TYR A 28 -13.25 -0.46 15.84
N GLY A 29 -12.95 -0.99 14.66
CA GLY A 29 -13.20 -2.40 14.32
C GLY A 29 -12.41 -3.36 15.20
N LEU A 30 -11.11 -3.11 15.38
CA LEU A 30 -10.24 -3.89 16.28
C LEU A 30 -10.74 -3.81 17.72
N GLY A 31 -11.07 -2.62 18.21
CA GLY A 31 -11.61 -2.41 19.54
C GLY A 31 -12.91 -3.18 19.80
N ARG A 32 -13.82 -3.22 18.83
CA ARG A 32 -15.07 -3.99 18.93
C ARG A 32 -14.84 -5.50 18.88
N LEU A 33 -13.96 -5.99 18.00
CA LEU A 33 -13.73 -7.43 17.82
C LEU A 33 -12.87 -8.05 18.92
N THR A 34 -11.93 -7.27 19.48
CA THR A 34 -10.94 -7.76 20.44
C THR A 34 -11.17 -7.24 21.86
N HIS A 35 -12.29 -6.56 22.09
CA HIS A 35 -12.61 -5.91 23.37
C HIS A 35 -11.55 -4.90 23.80
N TRP A 36 -11.09 -4.06 22.85
CA TRP A 36 -10.07 -3.03 23.08
C TRP A 36 -8.74 -3.57 23.60
N ASN A 37 -8.35 -4.75 23.11
CA ASN A 37 -7.09 -5.35 23.50
C ASN A 37 -5.93 -4.73 22.72
N ILE A 38 -5.06 -4.01 23.42
CA ILE A 38 -3.87 -3.35 22.85
C ILE A 38 -2.99 -4.34 22.06
N ARG A 39 -2.96 -5.62 22.45
CA ARG A 39 -2.15 -6.64 21.77
C ARG A 39 -2.59 -6.85 20.32
N ALA A 40 -3.87 -6.72 20.03
CA ALA A 40 -4.39 -6.85 18.67
C ALA A 40 -3.89 -5.72 17.76
N GLU A 41 -3.88 -4.49 18.28
CA GLU A 41 -3.33 -3.33 17.56
C GLU A 41 -1.84 -3.53 17.26
N LEU A 42 -1.09 -4.02 18.25
CA LEU A 42 0.33 -4.38 18.08
C LEU A 42 0.50 -5.42 16.96
N PHE A 43 -0.29 -6.51 16.96
CA PHE A 43 -0.22 -7.51 15.89
C PHE A 43 -0.49 -6.91 14.50
N VAL A 44 -1.41 -5.95 14.39
CA VAL A 44 -1.70 -5.28 13.10
C VAL A 44 -0.54 -4.39 12.66
N ILE A 45 0.12 -3.68 13.57
CA ILE A 45 1.33 -2.90 13.29
C ILE A 45 2.43 -3.82 12.73
N TRP A 46 2.70 -4.93 13.42
CA TRP A 46 3.68 -5.91 12.99
C TRP A 46 3.33 -6.52 11.64
N PHE A 47 2.05 -6.86 11.44
CA PHE A 47 1.56 -7.38 10.17
C PHE A 47 1.76 -6.37 9.02
N LEU A 48 1.41 -5.10 9.21
CA LEU A 48 1.61 -4.05 8.22
C LEU A 48 3.09 -3.84 7.88
N ALA A 49 3.97 -3.88 8.89
CA ALA A 49 5.42 -3.79 8.67
C ALA A 49 5.93 -4.97 7.82
N LEU A 50 5.45 -6.19 8.08
CA LEU A 50 5.76 -7.37 7.28
C LEU A 50 5.22 -7.26 5.85
N VAL A 51 4.02 -6.72 5.65
CA VAL A 51 3.46 -6.46 4.31
C VAL A 51 4.35 -5.48 3.53
N CYS A 52 4.83 -4.42 4.18
CA CYS A 52 5.75 -3.47 3.55
C CYS A 52 7.05 -4.17 3.11
N LEU A 53 7.65 -4.97 4.00
CA LEU A 53 8.87 -5.70 3.69
C LEU A 53 8.66 -6.74 2.57
N PHE A 54 7.52 -7.43 2.60
CA PHE A 54 7.14 -8.39 1.56
C PHE A 54 6.97 -7.71 0.20
N ASN A 55 6.32 -6.54 0.14
CA ASN A 55 6.18 -5.78 -1.10
C ASN A 55 7.54 -5.39 -1.68
N ILE A 56 8.46 -4.90 -0.82
CA ILE A 56 9.82 -4.54 -1.24
C ILE A 56 10.58 -5.77 -1.76
N TRP A 57 10.48 -6.90 -1.07
CA TRP A 57 11.08 -8.16 -1.51
C TRP A 57 10.52 -8.67 -2.84
N GLN A 58 9.21 -8.58 -3.04
CA GLN A 58 8.60 -8.93 -4.32
C GLN A 58 9.12 -8.04 -5.45
N MET A 59 9.29 -6.74 -5.20
CA MET A 59 9.87 -5.81 -6.19
C MET A 59 11.31 -6.18 -6.54
N THR A 60 12.17 -6.43 -5.56
CA THR A 60 13.57 -6.78 -5.86
C THR A 60 13.70 -8.13 -6.56
N TRP A 61 12.85 -9.10 -6.21
CA TRP A 61 12.82 -10.41 -6.84
C TRP A 61 12.43 -10.35 -8.32
N ARG A 62 11.41 -9.55 -8.63
CA ARG A 62 10.83 -9.45 -9.97
C ARG A 62 11.59 -8.49 -10.89
N SER A 63 12.29 -7.49 -10.36
CA SER A 63 13.20 -6.62 -11.12
C SER A 63 14.47 -7.32 -11.64
N GLY A 64 14.56 -8.65 -11.53
CA GLY A 64 15.70 -9.43 -12.01
C GLY A 64 16.96 -9.29 -11.15
N TRP A 65 16.88 -8.63 -9.97
CA TRP A 65 17.99 -8.50 -9.02
C TRP A 65 18.10 -9.69 -8.07
N LYS A 66 17.48 -10.80 -8.43
CA LYS A 66 17.55 -12.09 -7.74
C LYS A 66 19.03 -12.47 -7.58
N ASN A 67 19.54 -12.43 -6.34
CA ASN A 67 20.95 -12.65 -5.94
C ASN A 67 21.95 -11.52 -6.22
N SER A 68 21.51 -10.29 -6.52
CA SER A 68 22.42 -9.15 -6.53
C SER A 68 22.71 -8.66 -5.10
N ILE A 69 23.96 -8.27 -4.82
CA ILE A 69 24.33 -7.57 -3.58
C ILE A 69 23.45 -6.33 -3.34
N ARG A 70 22.93 -5.71 -4.41
CA ARG A 70 21.96 -4.61 -4.35
C ARG A 70 20.64 -5.00 -3.70
N SER A 71 20.08 -6.16 -4.04
CA SER A 71 18.85 -6.65 -3.40
C SER A 71 19.06 -6.91 -1.92
N PHE A 72 20.23 -7.42 -1.53
CA PHE A 72 20.58 -7.60 -0.13
C PHE A 72 20.61 -6.26 0.61
N TRP A 73 21.33 -5.26 0.08
CA TRP A 73 21.41 -3.94 0.72
C TRP A 73 20.06 -3.24 0.82
N ILE A 74 19.22 -3.31 -0.21
CA ILE A 74 17.87 -2.72 -0.17
C ILE A 74 17.03 -3.38 0.92
N LEU A 75 16.97 -4.72 0.95
CA LEU A 75 16.18 -5.44 1.96
C LEU A 75 16.73 -5.23 3.36
N PHE A 76 18.05 -5.21 3.51
CA PHE A 76 18.72 -4.95 4.77
C PHE A 76 18.39 -3.53 5.27
N SER A 77 18.60 -2.51 4.45
CA SER A 77 18.27 -1.12 4.79
C SER A 77 16.79 -0.94 5.09
N SER A 78 15.89 -1.51 4.29
CA SER A 78 14.45 -1.47 4.56
C SER A 78 14.09 -2.17 5.87
N SER A 79 14.70 -3.31 6.18
CA SER A 79 14.47 -4.03 7.44
C SER A 79 14.95 -3.23 8.65
N VAL A 80 16.14 -2.61 8.56
CA VAL A 80 16.70 -1.77 9.62
C VAL A 80 15.84 -0.52 9.83
N LEU A 81 15.35 0.11 8.77
CA LEU A 81 14.48 1.28 8.88
C LEU A 81 13.10 0.93 9.46
N LEU A 82 12.50 -0.17 9.01
CA LEU A 82 11.20 -0.64 9.48
C LEU A 82 11.24 -1.14 10.92
N PHE A 83 12.26 -1.91 11.29
CA PHE A 83 12.42 -2.50 12.62
C PHE A 83 13.48 -1.79 13.45
N SER A 84 13.66 -0.49 13.21
CA SER A 84 14.65 0.31 13.94
C SER A 84 14.33 0.32 15.44
N PRO A 85 15.32 0.09 16.32
CA PRO A 85 15.14 0.20 17.78
C PRO A 85 14.67 1.60 18.20
N LEU A 86 15.00 2.63 17.41
CA LEU A 86 14.56 4.01 17.65
C LEU A 86 13.05 4.18 17.52
N ASN A 87 12.37 3.29 16.78
CA ASN A 87 10.93 3.28 16.61
C ASN A 87 10.21 2.35 17.60
N HIS A 88 10.90 1.83 18.63
CA HIS A 88 10.30 0.89 19.57
C HIS A 88 9.03 1.45 20.23
N ASP A 89 9.08 2.70 20.69
CA ASP A 89 7.92 3.36 21.31
C ASP A 89 6.77 3.54 20.32
N ASN A 90 7.09 3.81 19.05
CA ASN A 90 6.11 3.89 17.98
C ASN A 90 5.44 2.52 17.71
N PHE A 91 6.19 1.41 17.80
CA PHE A 91 5.59 0.08 17.66
C PHE A 91 4.67 -0.28 18.82
N LEU A 92 4.90 0.26 20.02
CA LEU A 92 4.04 0.07 21.18
C LEU A 92 2.80 0.97 21.14
N TRP A 93 2.82 2.00 20.31
CA TRP A 93 1.73 2.95 20.17
C TRP A 93 0.82 2.58 19.00
N GLY A 94 -0.42 2.18 19.31
CA GLY A 94 -1.42 1.79 18.31
C GLY A 94 -1.55 2.79 17.14
N PHE A 95 -1.35 4.10 17.41
CA PHE A 95 -1.53 5.15 16.41
C PHE A 95 -0.61 4.99 15.19
N GLN A 96 0.47 4.24 15.35
CA GLN A 96 1.39 3.85 14.29
C GLN A 96 0.70 3.14 13.11
N ILE A 97 -0.45 2.48 13.33
CA ILE A 97 -1.28 1.92 12.24
C ILE A 97 -1.58 2.99 11.19
N GLY A 98 -1.87 4.22 11.61
CA GLY A 98 -2.20 5.32 10.70
C GLY A 98 -1.05 5.75 9.79
N PHE A 99 0.19 5.45 10.15
CA PHE A 99 1.41 5.73 9.36
C PHE A 99 1.85 4.52 8.53
N LEU A 100 1.77 3.31 9.09
CA LEU A 100 2.15 2.07 8.40
C LEU A 100 1.15 1.67 7.31
N LEU A 101 -0.14 1.95 7.51
CA LEU A 101 -1.19 1.65 6.55
C LEU A 101 -0.96 2.34 5.19
N PRO A 102 -0.78 3.67 5.09
CA PRO A 102 -0.50 4.31 3.81
C PRO A 102 0.83 3.85 3.21
N LEU A 103 1.84 3.55 4.01
CA LEU A 103 3.11 2.98 3.53
C LEU A 103 2.91 1.61 2.85
N ALA A 104 2.11 0.73 3.47
CA ALA A 104 1.73 -0.55 2.90
C ALA A 104 0.90 -0.38 1.62
N CYS A 105 -0.02 0.58 1.60
CA CYS A 105 -0.81 0.89 0.42
C CYS A 105 0.05 1.39 -0.75
N VAL A 106 0.98 2.32 -0.53
CA VAL A 106 1.84 2.85 -1.60
C VAL A 106 2.72 1.74 -2.19
N THR A 107 3.38 0.95 -1.34
CA THR A 107 4.23 -0.16 -1.80
C THR A 107 3.44 -1.23 -2.55
N ALA A 108 2.24 -1.58 -2.07
CA ALA A 108 1.34 -2.50 -2.76
C ALA A 108 0.82 -1.89 -4.07
N CYS A 109 0.60 -0.58 -4.14
CA CYS A 109 0.07 0.05 -5.33
C CYS A 109 1.08 0.04 -6.49
N ILE A 110 2.36 0.25 -6.20
CA ILE A 110 3.42 0.11 -7.20
C ILE A 110 3.53 -1.35 -7.66
N TRP A 111 3.41 -2.31 -6.73
CA TRP A 111 3.40 -3.73 -7.06
C TRP A 111 2.21 -4.10 -7.96
N VAL A 112 1.00 -3.64 -7.63
CA VAL A 112 -0.19 -3.86 -8.46
C VAL A 112 -0.02 -3.24 -9.85
N ALA A 113 0.47 -1.99 -9.92
CA ALA A 113 0.65 -1.28 -11.18
C ALA A 113 1.68 -1.95 -12.11
N THR A 114 2.69 -2.62 -11.54
CA THR A 114 3.76 -3.28 -12.29
C THR A 114 3.44 -4.73 -12.67
N TYR A 115 2.65 -5.46 -11.87
CA TYR A 115 2.50 -6.91 -12.03
C TYR A 115 1.09 -7.40 -12.33
N VAL A 116 0.05 -6.61 -12.06
CA VAL A 116 -1.34 -7.02 -12.35
C VAL A 116 -1.67 -6.62 -13.80
N ARG A 117 -2.39 -7.50 -14.51
CA ARG A 117 -2.82 -7.21 -15.89
C ARG A 117 -3.99 -6.23 -15.91
N HIS A 118 -4.07 -5.45 -16.99
CA HIS A 118 -5.22 -4.60 -17.26
C HIS A 118 -6.50 -5.44 -17.43
N PRO A 119 -7.68 -4.99 -16.93
CA PRO A 119 -7.98 -3.72 -16.26
C PRO A 119 -7.90 -3.76 -14.72
N LEU A 120 -7.59 -4.92 -14.13
CA LEU A 120 -7.64 -5.11 -12.68
C LEU A 120 -6.59 -4.26 -11.95
N ASN A 121 -5.44 -4.02 -12.59
CA ASN A 121 -4.41 -3.12 -12.06
C ASN A 121 -4.96 -1.71 -11.79
N PHE A 122 -5.74 -1.15 -12.71
CA PHE A 122 -6.31 0.18 -12.61
C PHE A 122 -7.33 0.27 -11.45
N VAL A 123 -8.23 -0.71 -11.35
CA VAL A 123 -9.24 -0.77 -10.29
C VAL A 123 -8.57 -0.89 -8.92
N PHE A 124 -7.63 -1.82 -8.76
CA PHE A 124 -6.92 -2.00 -7.50
C PHE A 124 -6.07 -0.76 -7.16
N SER A 125 -5.38 -0.16 -8.12
CA SER A 125 -4.61 1.06 -7.87
C SER A 125 -5.49 2.23 -7.39
N ILE A 126 -6.67 2.43 -7.98
CA ILE A 126 -7.63 3.45 -7.52
C ILE A 126 -8.05 3.19 -6.07
N ILE A 127 -8.38 1.94 -5.74
CA ILE A 127 -8.79 1.56 -4.37
C ILE A 127 -7.65 1.84 -3.38
N LEU A 128 -6.43 1.41 -3.70
CA LEU A 128 -5.26 1.59 -2.83
C LEU A 128 -4.89 3.07 -2.66
N CYS A 129 -4.93 3.87 -3.73
CA CYS A 129 -4.70 5.32 -3.68
C CYS A 129 -5.77 6.04 -2.86
N THR A 130 -7.02 5.61 -2.94
CA THR A 130 -8.12 6.16 -2.14
C THR A 130 -7.91 5.89 -0.65
N ILE A 131 -7.55 4.65 -0.28
CA ILE A 131 -7.24 4.27 1.12
C ILE A 131 -6.04 5.07 1.64
N CYS A 132 -5.01 5.25 0.82
CA CYS A 132 -3.85 6.07 1.16
C CYS A 132 -4.23 7.55 1.38
N THR A 133 -5.11 8.10 0.54
CA THR A 133 -5.54 9.51 0.60
C THR A 133 -6.34 9.84 1.86
N PHE A 134 -7.11 8.89 2.36
CA PHE A 134 -7.90 9.02 3.58
C PHE A 134 -7.16 8.47 4.83
N SER A 135 -5.83 8.34 4.75
CA SER A 135 -4.94 8.03 5.88
C SER A 135 -4.08 9.25 6.25
N ILE A 136 -3.16 9.10 7.22
CA ILE A 136 -2.35 10.22 7.76
C ILE A 136 -1.35 10.79 6.75
N ALA A 137 -0.87 9.99 5.79
CA ALA A 137 0.16 10.42 4.85
C ALA A 137 -0.43 10.87 3.51
N SER A 138 0.21 11.89 2.91
CA SER A 138 -0.18 12.59 1.68
C SER A 138 -0.50 11.63 0.52
N GLY A 139 -1.79 11.31 0.32
CA GLY A 139 -2.27 10.44 -0.76
C GLY A 139 -1.87 10.87 -2.16
N LEU A 140 -1.54 12.15 -2.35
CA LEU A 140 -0.95 12.70 -3.58
C LEU A 140 0.31 11.94 -4.03
N THR A 141 1.12 11.44 -3.08
CA THR A 141 2.31 10.64 -3.43
C THR A 141 1.92 9.29 -4.03
N GLY A 142 0.84 8.66 -3.55
CA GLY A 142 0.30 7.42 -4.12
C GLY A 142 -0.18 7.62 -5.57
N TRP A 143 -0.89 8.72 -5.85
CA TRP A 143 -1.32 9.04 -7.22
C TRP A 143 -0.13 9.35 -8.15
N LEU A 144 0.88 10.06 -7.66
CA LEU A 144 2.07 10.40 -8.46
C LEU A 144 2.94 9.17 -8.76
N LEU A 145 3.09 8.24 -7.81
CA LEU A 145 3.91 7.05 -8.03
C LEU A 145 3.26 5.99 -8.92
N THR A 146 1.93 6.00 -9.05
CA THR A 146 1.17 4.95 -9.75
C THR A 146 0.94 5.24 -11.22
N THR A 147 0.98 6.52 -11.62
CA THR A 147 0.78 6.94 -13.01
C THR A 147 1.86 6.41 -13.96
N PRO A 148 3.19 6.51 -13.68
CA PRO A 148 4.20 6.05 -14.64
C PRO A 148 4.18 4.54 -14.92
N PRO A 149 4.04 3.64 -13.91
CA PRO A 149 3.96 2.20 -14.17
C PRO A 149 2.69 1.77 -14.91
N LEU A 150 1.56 2.42 -14.66
CA LEU A 150 0.30 2.12 -15.35
C LEU A 150 0.39 2.46 -16.84
N GLU A 151 0.98 3.61 -17.18
CA GLU A 151 1.21 4.02 -18.57
C GLU A 151 2.20 3.09 -19.28
N ALA A 152 3.29 2.72 -18.61
CA ALA A 152 4.27 1.76 -19.15
C ALA A 152 3.63 0.38 -19.43
N GLY A 153 2.78 -0.11 -18.52
CA GLY A 153 2.04 -1.35 -18.69
C GLY A 153 1.03 -1.29 -19.83
N ALA A 154 0.26 -0.19 -19.94
CA ALA A 154 -0.71 0.00 -21.02
C ALA A 154 -0.03 0.04 -22.39
N SER A 155 1.08 0.77 -22.53
CA SER A 155 1.85 0.87 -23.78
C SER A 155 2.40 -0.48 -24.23
N ALA A 156 2.94 -1.29 -23.32
CA ALA A 156 3.42 -2.64 -23.64
C ALA A 156 2.29 -3.58 -24.10
N THR A 157 1.08 -3.43 -23.55
CA THR A 157 -0.07 -4.27 -23.93
C THR A 157 -0.56 -3.92 -25.34
N ASN A 158 -0.59 -2.63 -25.68
CA ASN A 158 -0.98 -2.14 -27.01
C ASN A 158 0.01 -2.60 -28.10
N ILE A 159 1.32 -2.51 -27.85
CA ILE A 159 2.34 -2.97 -28.81
C ILE A 159 2.23 -4.47 -29.08
N VAL A 160 1.98 -5.29 -28.04
CA VAL A 160 1.79 -6.73 -28.22
C VAL A 160 0.52 -7.03 -29.03
N GLN A 161 -0.57 -6.29 -28.81
CA GLN A 161 -1.79 -6.42 -29.60
C GLN A 161 -1.59 -6.01 -31.07
N GLU A 162 -0.84 -4.93 -31.34
CA GLU A 162 -0.48 -4.54 -32.71
C GLU A 162 0.40 -5.59 -33.40
N MET A 163 1.41 -6.14 -32.72
CA MET A 163 2.28 -7.18 -33.30
C MET A 163 1.53 -8.49 -33.58
N VAL A 164 0.61 -8.90 -32.70
CA VAL A 164 -0.24 -10.08 -32.92
C VAL A 164 -1.21 -9.85 -34.08
N GLY A 165 -1.85 -8.68 -34.14
CA GLY A 165 -2.73 -8.32 -35.27
C GLY A 165 -2.01 -8.29 -36.61
N HIS A 166 -0.73 -7.86 -36.63
CA HIS A 166 0.08 -7.89 -37.84
C HIS A 166 0.46 -9.31 -38.26
N LEU A 167 0.76 -10.21 -37.31
CA LEU A 167 1.07 -11.62 -37.60
C LEU A 167 -0.13 -12.37 -38.19
N ASP A 168 -1.33 -12.13 -37.66
CA ASP A 168 -2.56 -12.78 -38.14
C ASP A 168 -2.90 -12.34 -39.59
N SER A 169 -2.54 -11.12 -39.98
CA SER A 169 -2.74 -10.63 -41.35
C SER A 169 -1.82 -11.30 -42.39
N HIS A 170 -0.70 -11.88 -41.97
CA HIS A 170 0.24 -12.59 -42.84
C HIS A 170 -0.01 -14.10 -42.94
N ILE A 171 -0.81 -14.68 -42.04
CA ILE A 171 -1.16 -16.12 -42.04
C ILE A 171 -2.44 -16.39 -42.86
N LEU A 172 -3.24 -15.36 -43.16
CA LEU A 172 -4.49 -15.46 -43.92
C LEU A 172 -4.35 -15.19 -45.44
N VAL A 173 -3.13 -15.15 -45.98
CA VAL A 173 -2.83 -15.05 -47.42
C VAL A 173 -2.12 -16.32 -47.88
#